data_AF-A0A937DV21-F1
#
_entry.id   AF-A0A937DV21-F1
#
_cell.length_a   1.000
_cell.length_b   1.000
_cell.length_c   1.000
_cell.angle_alpha   90.00
_cell.angle_beta   90.00
_cell.angle_gamma   90.00
#
_symmetry.space_group_name_H-M   'P 1'
#
loop_
_entity.id
_entity.type
_entity.pdbx_description
1 polymer ?
#
loop_
_entity_poly.entity_id
_entity_poly.type
_entity_poly.pdbx_seq_one_letter_code
_entity_poly.pdbx_strand_id
1 'polypeptide(L)'
;MKNHLFRDRAPITEAGWEEIEKEARRTLRALLAARRVVDFRGPLGWGASDVELGRADPIAAPPSASNVQARLRRIQPLVELRIPFEVSRAELDAIDRGARDPDLDTVTAAAREIAIAEDRAIFHGYEAAHIAGICRTQKGNAVPLGGSQADYPDAVAAALKKLRDEGVEGPFAVVLSEVLYKDLAARTEGGYPILSHVQRLIDGDVHAAPGLDGGLVISLRGGDFELTVGQDFSIGYIDHTVEVVRLYIEETFTFLVLSPQAAIPLSSSAGP
;
A
#
# COMPACT_ATOMS: atom_id res chain seq x y z
N MET A 1 2.01 -7.11 -29.69
CA MET A 1 2.99 -7.96 -28.97
C MET A 1 2.24 -8.58 -27.80
N LYS A 2 2.20 -9.91 -27.67
CA LYS A 2 1.44 -10.57 -26.60
C LYS A 2 2.10 -10.24 -25.26
N ASN A 3 1.32 -9.75 -24.30
CA ASN A 3 1.75 -9.55 -22.92
C ASN A 3 1.19 -10.68 -22.04
N HIS A 4 1.79 -10.94 -20.87
CA HIS A 4 1.40 -11.99 -19.92
C HIS A 4 -0.05 -11.90 -19.45
N LEU A 5 -0.69 -10.73 -19.59
CA LEU A 5 -2.07 -10.44 -19.22
C LEU A 5 -3.13 -11.09 -20.14
N PHE A 6 -2.76 -11.52 -21.34
CA PHE A 6 -3.66 -12.17 -22.34
C PHE A 6 -4.99 -11.44 -22.64
N ARG A 7 -5.02 -10.11 -22.51
CA ARG A 7 -6.23 -9.28 -22.71
C ARG A 7 -6.88 -9.44 -24.09
N ASP A 8 -6.08 -9.74 -25.11
CA ASP A 8 -6.51 -9.98 -26.50
C ASP A 8 -7.39 -11.24 -26.67
N ARG A 9 -7.44 -12.11 -25.65
CA ARG A 9 -8.27 -13.33 -25.64
C ARG A 9 -9.60 -13.15 -24.92
N ALA A 10 -9.77 -12.07 -24.16
CA ALA A 10 -11.01 -11.81 -23.45
C ALA A 10 -12.10 -11.40 -24.45
N PRO A 11 -13.33 -11.94 -24.35
CA PRO A 11 -14.46 -11.50 -25.17
C PRO A 11 -15.01 -10.17 -24.62
N ILE A 12 -14.16 -9.15 -24.60
CA ILE A 12 -14.43 -7.80 -24.09
C ILE A 12 -13.99 -6.81 -25.17
N THR A 13 -14.86 -5.87 -25.50
CA THR A 13 -14.57 -4.77 -26.43
C THR A 13 -13.58 -3.77 -25.81
N GLU A 14 -13.09 -2.84 -26.63
CA GLU A 14 -12.28 -1.73 -26.12
C GLU A 14 -13.05 -0.88 -25.09
N ALA A 15 -14.32 -0.57 -25.36
CA ALA A 15 -15.17 0.17 -24.43
C ALA A 15 -15.37 -0.55 -23.08
N GLY A 16 -15.60 -1.87 -23.10
CA GLY A 16 -15.69 -2.68 -21.89
C GLY A 16 -14.39 -2.66 -21.08
N TRP A 17 -13.24 -2.75 -21.75
CA TRP A 17 -11.93 -2.64 -21.10
C TRP A 17 -11.69 -1.26 -20.47
N GLU A 18 -12.04 -0.18 -21.18
CA GLU A 18 -11.88 1.19 -20.69
C GLU A 18 -12.70 1.43 -19.41
N GLU A 19 -13.96 0.99 -19.38
CA GLU A 19 -14.81 1.16 -18.19
C GLU A 19 -14.32 0.32 -17.00
N ILE A 20 -13.90 -0.94 -17.22
CA ILE A 20 -13.31 -1.77 -16.16
C ILE A 20 -12.04 -1.12 -15.58
N GLU A 21 -11.12 -0.66 -16.44
CA GLU A 21 -9.88 -0.02 -16.01
C GLU A 21 -10.13 1.29 -15.26
N LYS A 22 -11.07 2.09 -15.76
CA LYS A 22 -11.47 3.36 -15.15
C LYS A 22 -12.02 3.13 -13.74
N GLU A 23 -12.89 2.13 -13.56
CA GLU A 23 -13.46 1.82 -12.25
C GLU A 23 -12.40 1.28 -11.28
N ALA A 24 -11.56 0.33 -11.73
CA ALA A 24 -10.44 -0.18 -10.94
C ALA A 24 -9.47 0.94 -10.54
N ARG A 25 -9.04 1.79 -11.49
CA ARG A 25 -8.13 2.91 -11.24
C ARG A 25 -8.72 3.91 -10.26
N ARG A 26 -10.01 4.23 -10.37
CA ARG A 26 -10.72 5.14 -9.45
C ARG A 26 -10.65 4.58 -8.03
N THR A 27 -10.97 3.31 -7.86
CA THR A 27 -10.98 2.63 -6.57
C THR A 27 -9.58 2.52 -5.96
N LEU A 28 -8.59 2.06 -6.74
CA LEU A 28 -7.19 1.95 -6.30
C LEU A 28 -6.64 3.32 -5.83
N ARG A 29 -6.80 4.38 -6.62
CA ARG A 29 -6.31 5.73 -6.26
C ARG A 29 -6.97 6.29 -5.00
N ALA A 30 -8.21 5.92 -4.73
CA ALA A 30 -8.92 6.38 -3.54
C ALA A 30 -8.43 5.68 -2.25
N LEU A 31 -7.91 4.46 -2.37
CA LEU A 31 -7.61 3.60 -1.22
C LEU A 31 -6.11 3.47 -0.91
N LEU A 32 -5.23 3.59 -1.91
CA LEU A 32 -3.78 3.45 -1.75
C LEU A 32 -3.18 4.65 -1.01
N ALA A 33 -3.17 4.59 0.31
CA ALA A 33 -2.63 5.65 1.14
C ALA A 33 -1.12 5.55 1.30
N ALA A 34 -0.55 4.34 1.34
CA ALA A 34 0.88 4.14 1.51
C ALA A 34 1.69 4.81 0.38
N ARG A 35 1.24 4.67 -0.87
CA ARG A 35 1.88 5.29 -2.05
C ARG A 35 1.93 6.83 -2.00
N ARG A 36 1.19 7.48 -1.10
CA ARG A 36 1.21 8.94 -0.89
C ARG A 36 2.28 9.37 0.12
N VAL A 37 2.80 8.45 0.92
CA VAL A 37 3.70 8.73 2.06
C VAL A 37 5.03 8.00 2.02
N VAL A 38 5.21 7.05 1.10
CA VAL A 38 6.48 6.36 0.86
C VAL A 38 7.02 6.65 -0.54
N ASP A 39 8.32 6.46 -0.73
CA ASP A 39 8.95 6.60 -2.04
C ASP A 39 8.50 5.47 -2.97
N PHE A 40 8.17 5.82 -4.21
CA PHE A 40 7.78 4.88 -5.24
C PHE A 40 8.91 4.67 -6.25
N ARG A 41 9.32 3.41 -6.44
CA ARG A 41 10.34 3.02 -7.41
C ARG A 41 9.80 1.97 -8.37
N GLY A 42 9.73 2.29 -9.66
CA GLY A 42 9.26 1.38 -10.69
C GLY A 42 8.37 2.07 -11.73
N PRO A 43 7.60 1.31 -12.53
CA PRO A 43 7.61 -0.16 -12.61
C PRO A 43 8.92 -0.69 -13.24
N LEU A 44 9.52 -1.73 -12.64
CA LEU A 44 10.70 -2.42 -13.17
C LEU A 44 10.38 -3.43 -14.28
N GLY A 45 9.09 -3.73 -14.47
CA GLY A 45 8.55 -4.70 -15.42
C GLY A 45 8.39 -6.10 -14.84
N TRP A 46 7.60 -6.93 -15.55
CA TRP A 46 7.25 -8.30 -15.16
C TRP A 46 8.45 -9.24 -14.91
N GLY A 47 9.59 -8.97 -15.57
CA GLY A 47 10.80 -9.78 -15.39
C GLY A 47 11.58 -9.51 -14.10
N ALA A 48 11.22 -8.47 -13.33
CA ALA A 48 11.87 -8.15 -12.07
C ALA A 48 11.46 -9.16 -10.99
N SER A 49 12.43 -9.77 -10.31
CA SER A 49 12.19 -10.77 -9.28
C SER A 49 12.67 -10.34 -7.89
N ASP A 50 13.58 -9.37 -7.81
CA ASP A 50 14.16 -8.93 -6.54
C ASP A 50 14.76 -7.51 -6.61
N VAL A 51 15.09 -6.98 -5.42
CA VAL A 51 15.86 -5.76 -5.20
C VAL A 51 17.16 -6.09 -4.46
N GLU A 52 18.29 -5.59 -4.96
CA GLU A 52 19.59 -5.76 -4.30
C GLU A 52 19.67 -4.97 -2.98
N LEU A 53 20.07 -5.62 -1.88
CA LEU A 53 20.23 -4.96 -0.58
C LEU A 53 21.64 -4.43 -0.31
N GLY A 54 22.56 -4.58 -1.27
CA GLY A 54 23.96 -4.14 -1.15
C GLY A 54 24.78 -4.87 -0.06
N ARG A 55 24.26 -5.97 0.51
CA ARG A 55 24.90 -6.74 1.58
C ARG A 55 25.17 -8.18 1.14
N ALA A 56 26.10 -8.84 1.83
CA ALA A 56 26.41 -10.25 1.57
C ALA A 56 26.84 -10.97 2.85
N ASP A 57 26.44 -12.23 3.00
CA ASP A 57 26.80 -13.08 4.13
C ASP A 57 27.95 -14.02 3.77
N PRO A 58 28.94 -14.21 4.65
CA PRO A 58 29.93 -15.25 4.45
C PRO A 58 29.26 -16.62 4.43
N ILE A 59 29.64 -17.46 3.46
CA ILE A 59 29.19 -18.85 3.36
C ILE A 59 30.40 -19.79 3.29
N ALA A 60 30.17 -21.07 3.54
CA ALA A 60 31.22 -22.09 3.47
C ALA A 60 31.87 -22.12 2.08
N ALA A 61 33.17 -22.35 2.05
CA ALA A 61 33.91 -22.57 0.81
C ALA A 61 33.32 -23.78 0.04
N PRO A 62 33.38 -23.78 -1.30
CA PRO A 62 33.01 -24.96 -2.08
C PRO A 62 33.76 -26.20 -1.61
N PRO A 63 33.11 -27.39 -1.54
CA PRO A 63 33.74 -28.60 -1.00
C PRO A 63 35.06 -28.98 -1.68
N SER A 64 35.24 -28.64 -2.95
CA SER A 64 36.43 -28.94 -3.76
C SER A 64 37.56 -27.91 -3.62
N ALA A 65 37.36 -26.81 -2.89
CA ALA A 65 38.31 -25.69 -2.86
C ALA A 65 38.30 -24.94 -1.51
N SER A 66 39.01 -25.50 -0.52
CA SER A 66 39.06 -24.97 0.86
C SER A 66 39.66 -23.58 1.01
N ASN A 67 40.46 -23.11 0.05
CA ASN A 67 41.06 -21.76 0.07
C ASN A 67 40.18 -20.67 -0.56
N VAL A 68 39.02 -21.03 -1.14
CA VAL A 68 38.11 -20.08 -1.77
C VAL A 68 37.21 -19.44 -0.71
N GLN A 69 37.19 -18.11 -0.67
CA GLN A 69 36.24 -17.37 0.16
C GLN A 69 34.94 -17.14 -0.63
N ALA A 70 33.80 -17.45 -0.02
CA ALA A 70 32.50 -17.32 -0.65
C ALA A 70 31.56 -16.45 0.19
N ARG A 71 30.72 -15.67 -0.49
CA ARG A 71 29.66 -14.87 0.13
C ARG A 71 28.39 -14.97 -0.70
N LEU A 72 27.24 -15.02 -0.03
CA LEU A 72 25.92 -14.97 -0.68
C LEU A 72 25.38 -13.55 -0.62
N ARG A 73 24.98 -12.99 -1.76
CA ARG A 73 24.37 -11.65 -1.83
C ARG A 73 22.96 -11.69 -1.23
N ARG A 74 22.64 -10.69 -0.42
CA ARG A 74 21.29 -10.49 0.11
C ARG A 74 20.45 -9.72 -0.90
N ILE A 75 19.24 -10.20 -1.11
CA ILE A 75 18.22 -9.61 -1.96
C ILE A 75 16.91 -9.52 -1.19
N GLN A 76 16.03 -8.63 -1.62
CA GLN A 76 14.63 -8.60 -1.22
C GLN A 76 13.78 -9.11 -2.38
N PRO A 77 13.14 -10.28 -2.28
CA PRO A 77 12.28 -10.77 -3.34
C PRO A 77 11.04 -9.89 -3.52
N LEU A 78 10.56 -9.77 -4.76
CA LEU A 78 9.24 -9.24 -5.06
C LEU A 78 8.18 -10.32 -4.79
N VAL A 79 7.05 -9.90 -4.25
CA VAL A 79 5.84 -10.71 -4.15
C VAL A 79 4.93 -10.43 -5.33
N GLU A 80 4.29 -11.46 -5.87
CA GLU A 80 3.22 -11.34 -6.87
C GLU A 80 1.87 -11.48 -6.15
N LEU A 81 1.05 -10.43 -6.19
CA LEU A 81 -0.32 -10.48 -5.70
C LEU A 81 -1.27 -10.56 -6.89
N ARG A 82 -2.27 -11.44 -6.77
CA ARG A 82 -3.33 -11.58 -7.78
C ARG A 82 -4.67 -11.82 -7.10
N ILE A 83 -5.66 -11.01 -7.44
CA ILE A 83 -7.05 -11.20 -7.01
C ILE A 83 -7.95 -11.46 -8.22
N PRO A 84 -8.63 -12.62 -8.30
CA PRO A 84 -9.58 -12.89 -9.36
C PRO A 84 -10.91 -12.18 -9.12
N PHE A 85 -11.60 -11.81 -10.20
CA PHE A 85 -12.97 -11.30 -10.17
C PHE A 85 -13.72 -11.66 -11.46
N GLU A 86 -15.05 -11.64 -11.41
CA GLU A 86 -15.91 -11.98 -12.54
C GLU A 86 -16.74 -10.78 -12.98
N VAL A 87 -16.92 -10.62 -14.29
CA VAL A 87 -17.82 -9.61 -14.88
C VAL A 87 -18.84 -10.32 -15.76
N SER A 88 -20.11 -9.95 -15.61
CA SER A 88 -21.22 -10.49 -16.41
C SER A 88 -21.08 -10.09 -17.88
N ARG A 89 -21.27 -11.04 -18.80
CA ARG A 89 -21.28 -10.75 -20.24
C ARG A 89 -22.46 -9.87 -20.64
N ALA A 90 -23.60 -10.04 -19.98
CA ALA A 90 -24.75 -9.18 -20.23
C ALA A 90 -24.45 -7.71 -19.86
N GLU A 91 -23.62 -7.52 -18.83
CA GLU A 91 -23.18 -6.20 -18.38
C GLU A 91 -22.15 -5.58 -19.34
N LEU A 92 -21.19 -6.38 -19.82
CA LEU A 92 -20.28 -5.97 -20.88
C LEU A 92 -21.02 -5.55 -22.15
N ASP A 93 -22.02 -6.34 -22.57
CA ASP A 93 -22.88 -5.97 -23.70
C ASP A 93 -23.69 -4.69 -23.41
N ALA A 94 -24.04 -4.41 -22.14
CA ALA A 94 -24.74 -3.19 -21.76
C ALA A 94 -23.83 -1.96 -21.90
N ILE A 95 -22.57 -2.08 -21.48
CA ILE A 95 -21.53 -1.06 -21.70
C ILE A 95 -21.39 -0.77 -23.21
N ASP A 96 -21.34 -1.81 -24.04
CA ASP A 96 -21.25 -1.66 -25.50
C ASP A 96 -22.47 -0.94 -26.12
N ARG A 97 -23.65 -1.14 -25.53
CA ARG A 97 -24.88 -0.41 -25.92
C ARG A 97 -24.94 1.02 -25.37
N GLY A 98 -23.95 1.44 -24.56
CA GLY A 98 -23.86 2.78 -23.98
C GLY A 98 -24.54 2.95 -22.63
N ALA A 99 -24.67 1.88 -21.84
CA ALA A 99 -25.10 1.97 -20.45
C ALA A 99 -24.21 2.97 -19.67
N ARG A 100 -24.82 3.76 -18.78
CA ARG A 100 -24.12 4.81 -18.01
C ARG A 100 -23.90 4.44 -16.55
N ASP A 101 -24.49 3.33 -16.13
CA ASP A 101 -24.55 2.80 -14.78
C ASP A 101 -24.17 1.32 -14.77
N PRO A 102 -23.02 0.92 -15.34
CA PRO A 102 -22.70 -0.48 -15.41
C PRO A 102 -22.41 -1.07 -14.03
N ASP A 103 -22.88 -2.29 -13.78
CA ASP A 103 -22.60 -3.04 -12.55
C ASP A 103 -21.17 -3.60 -12.56
N LEU A 104 -20.26 -2.84 -11.97
CA LEU A 104 -18.84 -3.18 -11.81
C LEU A 104 -18.47 -3.33 -10.33
N ASP A 105 -19.41 -3.74 -9.48
CA ASP A 105 -19.18 -3.90 -8.04
C ASP A 105 -18.10 -4.95 -7.76
N THR A 106 -17.99 -6.00 -8.57
CA THR A 106 -16.95 -7.03 -8.45
C THR A 106 -15.55 -6.46 -8.74
N VAL A 107 -15.43 -5.54 -9.71
CA VAL A 107 -14.19 -4.83 -10.01
C VAL A 107 -13.79 -3.95 -8.83
N THR A 108 -14.76 -3.22 -8.29
CA THR A 108 -14.57 -2.34 -7.12
C THR A 108 -14.15 -3.14 -5.89
N ALA A 109 -14.80 -4.27 -5.62
CA ALA A 109 -14.47 -5.14 -4.49
C ALA A 109 -13.04 -5.69 -4.62
N ALA A 110 -12.67 -6.20 -5.80
CA ALA A 110 -11.34 -6.73 -6.05
C ALA A 110 -10.25 -5.66 -5.94
N ALA A 111 -10.48 -4.47 -6.53
CA ALA A 111 -9.57 -3.34 -6.43
C ALA A 111 -9.41 -2.87 -4.97
N ARG A 112 -10.49 -2.88 -4.19
CA ARG A 112 -10.45 -2.53 -2.76
C ARG A 112 -9.61 -3.51 -1.97
N GLU A 113 -9.83 -4.80 -2.14
CA GLU A 113 -9.16 -5.83 -1.35
C GLU A 113 -7.65 -5.87 -1.65
N ILE A 114 -7.25 -5.77 -2.92
CA ILE A 114 -5.82 -5.77 -3.27
C ILE A 114 -5.12 -4.47 -2.84
N ALA A 115 -5.77 -3.30 -2.91
CA ALA A 115 -5.21 -2.06 -2.38
C ALA A 115 -4.97 -2.13 -0.86
N ILE A 116 -5.93 -2.72 -0.12
CA ILE A 116 -5.79 -2.94 1.32
C ILE A 116 -4.65 -3.92 1.61
N ALA A 117 -4.45 -4.94 0.76
CA ALA A 117 -3.36 -5.89 0.91
C ALA A 117 -1.98 -5.21 0.75
N GLU A 118 -1.80 -4.35 -0.25
CA GLU A 118 -0.55 -3.57 -0.42
C GLU A 118 -0.29 -2.67 0.79
N ASP A 119 -1.27 -1.84 1.17
CA ASP A 119 -1.16 -0.94 2.32
C ASP A 119 -0.84 -1.71 3.61
N ARG A 120 -1.50 -2.85 3.87
CA ARG A 120 -1.21 -3.70 5.04
C ARG A 120 0.22 -4.26 5.00
N ALA A 121 0.70 -4.69 3.84
CA ALA A 121 2.07 -5.17 3.69
C ALA A 121 3.09 -4.06 4.01
N ILE A 122 2.82 -2.82 3.61
CA ILE A 122 3.70 -1.67 3.87
C ILE A 122 3.64 -1.24 5.34
N PHE A 123 2.46 -1.08 5.92
CA PHE A 123 2.31 -0.58 7.29
C PHE A 123 2.64 -1.64 8.34
N HIS A 124 2.12 -2.87 8.19
CA HIS A 124 2.20 -3.92 9.21
C HIS A 124 3.17 -5.04 8.87
N GLY A 125 3.56 -5.16 7.60
CA GLY A 125 4.49 -6.15 7.11
C GLY A 125 3.78 -7.34 6.49
N TYR A 126 4.55 -8.13 5.74
CA TYR A 126 4.11 -9.40 5.18
C TYR A 126 5.23 -10.43 5.34
N GLU A 127 5.18 -11.17 6.44
CA GLU A 127 6.28 -12.05 6.86
C GLU A 127 6.61 -13.15 5.86
N ALA A 128 5.59 -13.73 5.22
CA ALA A 128 5.77 -14.75 4.18
C ALA A 128 6.46 -14.19 2.92
N ALA A 129 6.35 -12.89 2.66
CA ALA A 129 7.06 -12.18 1.59
C ALA A 129 8.38 -11.54 2.05
N HIS A 130 8.81 -11.80 3.30
CA HIS A 130 9.97 -11.16 3.92
C HIS A 130 9.89 -9.63 3.97
N ILE A 131 8.69 -9.05 4.03
CA ILE A 131 8.48 -7.60 4.13
C ILE A 131 8.29 -7.22 5.60
N ALA A 132 9.15 -6.36 6.11
CA ALA A 132 8.99 -5.74 7.42
C ALA A 132 8.19 -4.43 7.29
N GLY A 133 7.03 -4.34 7.95
CA GLY A 133 6.20 -3.13 7.89
C GLY A 133 6.69 -2.02 8.81
N ILE A 134 6.35 -0.78 8.46
CA ILE A 134 6.73 0.43 9.19
C ILE A 134 6.37 0.32 10.68
N CYS A 135 5.11 0.01 10.99
CA CYS A 135 4.61 -0.09 12.36
C CYS A 135 5.26 -1.23 13.15
N ARG A 136 5.60 -2.35 12.48
CA ARG A 136 6.29 -3.47 13.12
C ARG A 136 7.71 -3.08 13.53
N THR A 137 8.44 -2.36 12.68
CA THR A 137 9.82 -1.93 12.97
C THR A 137 9.91 -0.91 14.09
N GLN A 138 8.85 -0.10 14.29
CA GLN A 138 8.79 0.98 15.29
C GLN A 138 7.85 0.70 16.46
N LYS A 139 7.47 -0.57 16.68
CA LYS A 139 6.52 -0.95 17.74
C LYS A 139 6.96 -0.48 19.14
N GLY A 140 8.27 -0.51 19.43
CA GLY A 140 8.82 -0.05 20.72
C GLY A 140 8.73 1.45 20.96
N ASN A 141 8.57 2.25 19.89
CA ASN A 141 8.53 3.71 19.93
C ASN A 141 7.11 4.27 19.75
N ALA A 142 6.09 3.41 19.67
CA ALA A 142 4.71 3.82 19.46
C ALA A 142 4.22 4.82 20.53
N VAL A 143 3.31 5.71 20.13
CA VAL A 143 2.65 6.69 21.00
C VAL A 143 1.17 6.33 21.12
N PRO A 144 0.60 6.22 22.33
CA PRO A 144 -0.82 5.95 22.48
C PRO A 144 -1.66 7.15 22.04
N LEU A 145 -2.74 6.91 21.29
CA LEU A 145 -3.70 7.94 20.86
C LEU A 145 -4.57 8.50 21.98
N GLY A 146 -4.49 7.95 23.19
CA GLY A 146 -5.38 8.29 24.31
C GLY A 146 -6.73 7.56 24.25
N GLY A 147 -7.62 7.89 25.18
CA GLY A 147 -8.96 7.30 25.29
C GLY A 147 -10.06 8.19 24.68
N SER A 148 -9.73 9.44 24.37
CA SER A 148 -10.61 10.44 23.80
C SER A 148 -10.01 11.01 22.52
N GLN A 149 -10.86 11.43 21.57
CA GLN A 149 -10.40 12.07 20.33
C GLN A 149 -9.74 13.43 20.58
N ALA A 150 -10.02 14.08 21.71
CA ALA A 150 -9.34 15.31 22.14
C ALA A 150 -7.83 15.08 22.40
N ASP A 151 -7.42 13.83 22.64
CA ASP A 151 -6.02 13.47 22.93
C ASP A 151 -5.16 13.36 21.65
N TYR A 152 -5.77 13.37 20.46
CA TYR A 152 -5.06 13.10 19.20
C TYR A 152 -4.03 14.18 18.84
N PRO A 153 -4.33 15.50 18.96
CA PRO A 153 -3.32 16.54 18.74
C PRO A 153 -2.09 16.37 19.64
N ASP A 154 -2.30 16.00 20.91
CA ASP A 154 -1.20 15.76 21.86
C ASP A 154 -0.38 14.51 21.50
N ALA A 155 -1.05 13.44 21.07
CA ALA A 155 -0.38 12.23 20.58
C ALA A 155 0.47 12.51 19.32
N VAL A 156 -0.07 13.29 18.38
CA VAL A 156 0.67 13.72 17.18
C VAL A 156 1.84 14.62 17.56
N ALA A 157 1.66 15.58 18.47
CA ALA A 157 2.73 16.45 18.95
C ALA A 157 3.86 15.64 19.65
N ALA A 158 3.51 14.63 20.44
CA ALA A 158 4.46 13.73 21.08
C ALA A 158 5.24 12.89 20.06
N ALA A 159 4.57 12.38 19.03
CA ALA A 159 5.22 11.67 17.92
C ALA A 159 6.16 12.57 17.11
N LEU A 160 5.73 13.79 16.79
CA LEU A 160 6.58 14.80 16.12
C LEU A 160 7.81 15.16 16.96
N LYS A 161 7.66 15.27 18.29
CA LYS A 161 8.79 15.49 19.19
C LYS A 161 9.79 14.34 19.11
N LYS A 162 9.33 13.08 19.15
CA LYS A 162 10.22 11.90 19.02
C LYS A 162 11.00 11.93 17.71
N LEU A 163 10.33 12.20 16.58
CA LEU A 163 10.98 12.33 15.27
C LEU A 163 12.08 13.40 15.30
N ARG A 164 11.79 14.59 15.86
CA ARG A 164 12.77 15.69 15.96
C ARG A 164 13.93 15.37 16.91
N ASP A 165 13.67 14.68 18.02
CA ASP A 165 14.71 14.25 18.96
C ASP A 165 15.69 13.25 18.29
N GLU A 166 15.23 12.48 17.30
CA GLU A 166 16.04 11.58 16.48
C GLU A 166 16.69 12.28 15.27
N GLY A 167 16.55 13.60 15.15
CA GLY A 167 17.10 14.38 14.04
C GLY A 167 16.39 14.13 12.71
N VAL A 168 15.14 13.66 12.74
CA VAL A 168 14.32 13.49 11.54
C VAL A 168 13.65 14.82 11.21
N GLU A 169 13.93 15.31 10.00
CA GLU A 169 13.32 16.51 9.43
C GLU A 169 12.02 16.17 8.70
N GLY A 170 11.16 17.17 8.52
CA GLY A 170 9.91 17.05 7.76
C GLY A 170 10.13 17.17 6.24
N PRO A 171 9.06 17.37 5.46
CA PRO A 171 7.68 17.60 5.92
C PRO A 171 7.09 16.35 6.58
N PHE A 172 6.21 16.52 7.57
CA PHE A 172 5.55 15.40 8.26
C PHE A 172 4.13 15.21 7.74
N ALA A 173 3.68 13.97 7.62
CA ALA A 173 2.30 13.60 7.35
C ALA A 173 1.74 12.71 8.47
N VAL A 174 0.42 12.67 8.56
CA VAL A 174 -0.30 11.78 9.48
C VAL A 174 -1.15 10.82 8.66
N VAL A 175 -1.01 9.53 8.92
CA VAL A 175 -1.87 8.50 8.33
C VAL A 175 -2.73 7.92 9.44
N LEU A 176 -4.03 7.81 9.22
CA LEU A 176 -5.00 7.29 10.19
C LEU A 176 -5.79 6.15 9.55
N SER A 177 -6.19 5.17 10.35
CA SER A 177 -7.19 4.19 9.91
C SER A 177 -8.49 4.90 9.50
N GLU A 178 -9.28 4.24 8.65
CA GLU A 178 -10.54 4.81 8.16
C GLU A 178 -11.50 5.22 9.30
N VAL A 179 -11.50 4.44 10.39
CA VAL A 179 -12.31 4.74 11.59
C VAL A 179 -11.84 6.02 12.27
N LEU A 180 -10.54 6.12 12.56
CA LEU A 180 -9.99 7.28 13.28
C LEU A 180 -10.08 8.55 12.43
N TYR A 181 -9.89 8.44 11.12
CA TYR A 181 -10.04 9.57 10.21
C TYR A 181 -11.48 10.11 10.19
N LYS A 182 -12.48 9.21 10.11
CA LYS A 182 -13.90 9.59 10.16
C LYS A 182 -14.26 10.23 11.49
N ASP A 183 -13.78 9.66 12.60
CA ASP A 183 -14.00 10.19 13.94
C ASP A 183 -13.44 11.61 14.09
N LEU A 184 -12.23 11.85 13.54
CA LEU A 184 -11.57 13.15 13.53
C LEU A 184 -12.30 14.19 12.66
N ALA A 185 -12.82 13.76 11.50
CA ALA A 185 -13.50 14.62 10.54
C ALA A 185 -14.93 15.01 10.99
N ALA A 186 -15.61 14.15 11.73
CA ALA A 186 -17.02 14.34 12.10
C ALA A 186 -17.25 15.31 13.28
N ARG A 187 -16.21 15.67 14.06
CA ARG A 187 -16.41 16.40 15.32
C ARG A 187 -15.66 17.72 15.42
N THR A 188 -16.33 18.65 16.09
CA THR A 188 -15.79 19.93 16.49
C THR A 188 -15.63 19.98 18.01
N GLU A 189 -14.45 20.34 18.51
CA GLU A 189 -14.23 20.68 19.91
C GLU A 189 -14.40 22.20 20.07
N GLY A 190 -15.33 22.63 20.92
CA GLY A 190 -15.62 24.07 21.09
C GLY A 190 -16.08 24.80 19.81
N GLY A 191 -16.53 24.07 18.79
CA GLY A 191 -16.91 24.61 17.47
C GLY A 191 -15.80 24.58 16.41
N TYR A 192 -14.60 24.08 16.71
CA TYR A 192 -13.50 23.95 15.75
C TYR A 192 -13.21 22.48 15.39
N PRO A 193 -13.09 22.10 14.11
CA PRO A 193 -12.78 20.72 13.72
C PRO A 193 -11.43 20.26 14.28
N ILE A 194 -11.40 19.10 14.95
CA ILE A 194 -10.15 18.53 15.54
C ILE A 194 -9.13 18.23 14.42
N LEU A 195 -9.60 17.84 13.24
CA LEU A 195 -8.77 17.65 12.05
C LEU A 195 -7.95 18.90 11.71
N SER A 196 -8.54 20.09 11.83
CA SER A 196 -7.83 21.36 11.58
C SER A 196 -6.76 21.64 12.62
N HIS A 197 -6.89 21.11 13.85
CA HIS A 197 -5.84 21.23 14.87
C HIS A 197 -4.66 20.33 14.52
N VAL A 198 -4.91 19.06 14.17
CA VAL A 198 -3.85 18.13 13.73
C VAL A 198 -3.13 18.66 12.49
N GLN A 199 -3.88 19.16 11.50
CA GLN A 199 -3.33 19.72 10.26
C GLN A 199 -2.42 20.94 10.51
N ARG A 200 -2.59 21.68 11.62
CA ARG A 200 -1.73 22.81 11.98
C ARG A 200 -0.40 22.39 12.63
N LEU A 201 -0.30 21.14 13.08
CA LEU A 201 0.92 20.59 13.69
C LEU A 201 1.90 20.05 12.65
N ILE A 202 1.42 19.76 11.44
CA ILE A 202 2.16 19.10 10.36
C ILE A 202 2.23 19.98 9.11
N ASP A 203 3.30 19.80 8.33
CA ASP A 203 3.49 20.51 7.06
C ASP A 203 2.87 19.77 5.85
N GLY A 204 2.66 18.46 5.97
CA GLY A 204 2.00 17.61 4.99
C GLY A 204 0.52 17.40 5.29
N ASP A 205 -0.09 16.38 4.68
CA ASP A 205 -1.53 16.12 4.79
C ASP A 205 -1.86 15.05 5.85
N VAL A 206 -3.14 15.01 6.25
CA VAL A 206 -3.73 13.85 6.95
C VAL A 206 -4.36 12.91 5.93
N HIS A 207 -3.94 11.65 5.93
CA HIS A 207 -4.42 10.60 5.02
C HIS A 207 -5.26 9.55 5.75
N ALA A 208 -6.35 9.11 5.12
CA ALA A 208 -7.08 7.93 5.55
C ALA A 208 -6.50 6.69 4.85
N ALA A 209 -6.16 5.65 5.61
CA ALA A 209 -5.59 4.41 5.12
C ALA A 209 -6.41 3.22 5.63
N PRO A 210 -7.25 2.58 4.79
CA PRO A 210 -8.03 1.42 5.20
C PRO A 210 -7.17 0.21 5.59
N GLY A 211 -5.94 0.12 5.08
CA GLY A 211 -4.97 -0.92 5.46
C GLY A 211 -4.17 -0.63 6.74
N LEU A 212 -4.38 0.51 7.41
CA LEU A 212 -3.70 0.86 8.66
C LEU A 212 -4.58 0.56 9.87
N ASP A 213 -3.96 0.01 10.91
CA ASP A 213 -4.59 -0.14 12.23
C ASP A 213 -3.97 0.95 13.13
N GLY A 214 -4.80 1.76 13.79
CA GLY A 214 -4.31 2.93 14.53
C GLY A 214 -3.94 4.08 13.59
N GLY A 215 -2.87 4.81 13.93
CA GLY A 215 -2.31 5.89 13.13
C GLY A 215 -0.81 5.79 12.98
N LEU A 216 -0.23 6.71 12.22
CA LEU A 216 1.19 6.81 11.93
C LEU A 216 1.55 8.27 11.68
N VAL A 217 2.60 8.78 12.33
CA VAL A 217 3.24 10.04 11.95
C VAL A 217 4.50 9.69 11.19
N ILE A 218 4.67 10.23 9.98
CA ILE A 218 5.74 9.83 9.05
C ILE A 218 6.41 11.07 8.45
N SER A 219 7.73 11.03 8.29
CA SER A 219 8.47 12.03 7.51
C SER A 219 8.40 11.72 6.02
N LEU A 220 8.22 12.76 5.21
CA LEU A 220 8.19 12.74 3.75
C LEU A 220 9.48 13.31 3.14
N ARG A 221 10.59 13.37 3.89
CA ARG A 221 11.89 13.84 3.37
C ARG A 221 12.50 12.95 2.27
N GLY A 222 11.99 11.73 2.15
CA GLY A 222 12.42 10.74 1.16
C GLY A 222 13.67 9.95 1.57
N GLY A 223 13.83 8.77 0.98
CA GLY A 223 14.92 7.83 1.22
C GLY A 223 14.78 6.95 2.46
N ASP A 224 13.65 7.04 3.18
CA ASP A 224 13.44 6.31 4.44
C ASP A 224 12.57 5.04 4.26
N PHE A 225 11.61 5.08 3.33
CA PHE A 225 10.63 4.04 3.08
C PHE A 225 10.44 3.88 1.58
N GLU A 226 10.80 2.74 1.01
CA GLU A 226 10.77 2.51 -0.46
C GLU A 226 9.82 1.36 -0.80
N LEU A 227 8.78 1.68 -1.59
CA LEU A 227 7.97 0.71 -2.32
C LEU A 227 8.60 0.51 -3.70
N THR A 228 9.13 -0.69 -3.95
CA THR A 228 9.61 -1.06 -5.28
C THR A 228 8.56 -1.91 -5.99
N VAL A 229 8.11 -1.44 -7.14
CA VAL A 229 7.12 -2.12 -7.98
C VAL A 229 7.79 -2.69 -9.22
N GLY A 230 7.62 -4.00 -9.44
CA GLY A 230 7.94 -4.66 -10.70
C GLY A 230 6.88 -4.34 -11.74
N GLN A 231 5.74 -5.00 -11.65
CA GLN A 231 4.54 -4.72 -12.45
C GLN A 231 3.54 -3.95 -11.58
N ASP A 232 3.17 -2.75 -12.01
CA ASP A 232 2.10 -1.99 -11.35
C ASP A 232 0.72 -2.62 -11.64
N PHE A 233 -0.30 -2.24 -10.87
CA PHE A 233 -1.65 -2.78 -10.96
C PHE A 233 -2.12 -2.92 -12.41
N SER A 234 -2.33 -4.16 -12.82
CA SER A 234 -2.68 -4.55 -14.17
C SER A 234 -3.83 -5.53 -14.17
N ILE A 235 -4.72 -5.40 -15.16
CA ILE A 235 -5.87 -6.31 -15.29
C ILE A 235 -5.58 -7.31 -16.39
N GLY A 236 -5.67 -8.59 -16.05
CA GLY A 236 -5.46 -9.70 -16.98
C GLY A 236 -6.66 -10.63 -17.08
N TYR A 237 -6.60 -11.53 -18.05
CA TYR A 237 -7.66 -12.45 -18.42
C TYR A 237 -7.31 -13.89 -18.00
N ILE A 238 -8.28 -14.61 -17.43
CA ILE A 238 -8.18 -16.02 -17.05
C ILE A 238 -8.90 -16.90 -18.06
N ASP A 239 -10.22 -16.88 -18.01
CA ASP A 239 -11.13 -17.69 -18.83
C ASP A 239 -12.51 -16.99 -18.95
N HIS A 240 -13.44 -17.60 -19.68
CA HIS A 240 -14.82 -17.13 -19.71
C HIS A 240 -15.80 -18.29 -19.91
N THR A 241 -17.05 -18.08 -19.50
CA THR A 241 -18.19 -18.94 -19.80
C THR A 241 -19.17 -18.22 -20.74
N VAL A 242 -20.35 -18.81 -20.94
CA VAL A 242 -21.46 -18.17 -21.66
C VAL A 242 -22.04 -16.97 -20.90
N GLU A 243 -21.84 -16.89 -19.58
CA GLU A 243 -22.45 -15.89 -18.70
C GLU A 243 -21.45 -14.87 -18.16
N VAL A 244 -20.21 -15.30 -17.87
CA VAL A 244 -19.22 -14.46 -17.17
C VAL A 244 -17.85 -14.49 -17.84
N VAL A 245 -17.09 -13.40 -17.68
CA VAL A 245 -15.66 -13.33 -18.00
C VAL A 245 -14.89 -13.25 -16.69
N ARG A 246 -13.92 -14.16 -16.51
CA ARG A 246 -13.04 -14.17 -15.33
C ARG A 246 -11.76 -13.41 -15.63
N LEU A 247 -11.51 -12.39 -14.82
CA LEU A 247 -10.36 -11.51 -14.88
C LEU A 247 -9.59 -11.57 -13.56
N TYR A 248 -8.46 -10.88 -13.50
CA TYR A 248 -7.77 -10.60 -12.23
C TYR A 248 -7.16 -9.21 -12.26
N ILE A 249 -6.95 -8.65 -11.06
CA ILE A 249 -6.01 -7.55 -10.85
C ILE A 249 -4.73 -8.16 -10.28
N GLU A 250 -3.58 -7.79 -10.82
CA GLU A 250 -2.28 -8.22 -10.32
C GLU A 250 -1.27 -7.09 -10.21
N GLU A 251 -0.29 -7.31 -9.35
CA GLU A 251 0.90 -6.48 -9.21
C GLU A 251 2.08 -7.34 -8.75
N THR A 252 3.29 -6.83 -8.95
CA THR A 252 4.48 -7.35 -8.28
C THR A 252 5.19 -6.23 -7.55
N PHE A 253 5.50 -6.41 -6.27
CA PHE A 253 6.17 -5.38 -5.49
C PHE A 253 6.98 -5.95 -4.32
N THR A 254 7.79 -5.11 -3.70
CA THR A 254 8.35 -5.35 -2.38
C THR A 254 8.51 -4.02 -1.65
N PHE A 255 8.70 -4.06 -0.34
CA PHE A 255 8.81 -2.85 0.47
C PHE A 255 10.00 -2.93 1.43
N LEU A 256 10.73 -1.82 1.54
CA LEU A 256 11.93 -1.68 2.35
C LEU A 256 11.79 -0.51 3.33
N VAL A 257 12.01 -0.80 4.60
CA VAL A 257 12.23 0.21 5.64
C VAL A 257 13.72 0.46 5.76
N LEU A 258 14.19 1.60 5.25
CA LEU A 258 15.62 1.97 5.23
C LEU A 258 16.01 2.72 6.50
N SER A 259 15.15 3.63 6.96
CA SER A 259 15.33 4.43 8.18
C SER A 259 14.10 4.30 9.08
N PRO A 260 14.01 3.25 9.91
CA PRO A 260 12.85 3.01 10.78
C PRO A 260 12.47 4.22 11.64
N GLN A 261 13.45 5.01 12.10
CA GLN A 261 13.27 6.21 12.92
C GLN A 261 12.41 7.31 12.26
N ALA A 262 12.22 7.29 10.93
CA ALA A 262 11.50 8.33 10.21
C ALA A 262 9.96 8.21 10.31
N ALA A 263 9.44 7.29 11.13
CA ALA A 263 8.02 7.19 11.42
C ALA A 263 7.75 6.73 12.85
N ILE A 264 6.66 7.22 13.45
CA ILE A 264 6.22 6.87 14.80
C ILE A 264 4.77 6.36 14.73
N PRO A 265 4.53 5.08 15.05
CA PRO A 265 3.17 4.53 15.10
C PRO A 265 2.36 5.18 16.23
N LEU A 266 1.09 5.44 15.94
CA LEU A 266 0.09 5.88 16.90
C LEU A 266 -0.81 4.69 17.24
N SER A 267 -0.61 4.07 18.40
CA SER A 267 -1.41 2.92 18.80
C SER A 267 -2.76 3.39 19.34
N SER A 268 -3.86 2.87 18.79
CA SER A 268 -5.15 3.00 19.46
C SER A 268 -5.08 2.27 20.80
N SER A 269 -5.56 2.90 21.87
CA SER A 269 -5.72 2.26 23.18
C SER A 269 -6.78 1.14 23.17
N ALA A 270 -7.36 0.84 22.02
CA ALA A 270 -8.43 -0.13 21.84
C ALA A 270 -7.97 -1.34 21.02
N GLY A 271 -7.67 -2.44 21.74
CA GLY A 271 -8.11 -3.79 21.36
C GLY A 271 -7.11 -4.92 21.67
N PRO A 272 -7.56 -6.08 22.21
CA PRO A 272 -8.85 -6.40 22.83
C PRO A 272 -8.89 -6.14 24.35
#